data_AF-A0A0K1LUH7-F1
#
_entry.id   AF-A0A0K1LUH7-F1
#
_cell.length_a   1.000
_cell.length_b   1.000
_cell.length_c   1.000
_cell.angle_alpha   90.00
_cell.angle_beta   90.00
_cell.angle_gamma   90.00
#
_symmetry.space_group_name_H-M   'P 1'
#
loop_
_entity.id
_entity.type
_entity.pdbx_description
1 polymer ?
#
loop_
_entity_poly.entity_id
_entity_poly.type
_entity_poly.pdbx_seq_one_letter_code
_entity_poly.pdbx_strand_id
1 'polypeptide(L)'
;MALWLTVIIAFTCLSGLASPGPVHNLTTTKELIEELANITQNQASLCNGSMVWSVNRTTSMYCAALESLTSVSNCSAIHRTQRLLKSLCHQDTSAGQISSKDTKIEVIQLVKNLLTYARSVFRHGNFP
;
A
#
# COMPACT_ATOMS: atom_id res chain seq x y z
N MET A 1 61.47 -16.47 -13.11
CA MET A 1 60.40 -15.64 -13.72
C MET A 1 59.10 -16.44 -13.65
N ALA A 2 58.12 -15.99 -12.87
CA ALA A 2 56.69 -16.35 -12.89
C ALA A 2 56.10 -16.05 -11.51
N LEU A 3 56.06 -14.76 -11.18
CA LEU A 3 55.31 -14.22 -10.05
C LEU A 3 54.00 -13.70 -10.68
N TRP A 4 52.87 -13.89 -9.98
CA TRP A 4 51.52 -13.42 -10.31
C TRP A 4 50.68 -14.34 -11.21
N LEU A 5 49.78 -15.13 -10.59
CA LEU A 5 48.45 -15.45 -11.14
C LEU A 5 47.57 -16.16 -10.09
N THR A 6 47.26 -15.48 -8.97
CA THR A 6 46.18 -15.92 -8.07
C THR A 6 45.45 -14.72 -7.44
N VAL A 7 45.13 -13.71 -8.24
CA VAL A 7 44.24 -12.61 -7.83
C VAL A 7 43.00 -12.60 -8.71
N ILE A 8 42.20 -13.67 -8.66
CA ILE A 8 40.78 -13.62 -9.04
C ILE A 8 40.04 -14.62 -8.13
N ILE A 9 39.94 -14.29 -6.84
CA ILE A 9 38.98 -14.95 -5.95
C ILE A 9 38.02 -13.86 -5.47
N ALA A 10 36.73 -14.12 -5.73
CA ALA A 10 35.55 -13.41 -5.21
C ALA A 10 35.27 -11.99 -5.74
N PHE A 11 34.77 -11.88 -6.98
CA PHE A 11 34.01 -10.70 -7.40
C PHE A 11 32.78 -11.07 -8.25
N THR A 12 31.95 -12.00 -7.77
CA THR A 12 30.70 -12.38 -8.48
C THR A 12 29.45 -12.41 -7.58
N CYS A 13 29.48 -11.82 -6.38
CA CYS A 13 28.31 -11.82 -5.48
C CYS A 13 27.90 -10.44 -4.95
N LEU A 14 28.04 -9.37 -5.75
CA LEU A 14 27.61 -8.01 -5.37
C LEU A 14 26.54 -7.41 -6.28
N SER A 15 25.82 -8.26 -7.02
CA SER A 15 24.71 -7.84 -7.88
C SER A 15 23.42 -8.56 -7.48
N GLY A 16 22.94 -8.35 -6.24
CA GLY A 16 21.76 -9.10 -5.76
C GLY A 16 21.00 -8.52 -4.58
N LEU A 17 21.31 -7.31 -4.10
CA LEU A 17 20.64 -6.71 -2.94
C LEU A 17 20.11 -5.30 -3.24
N ALA A 18 19.38 -5.14 -4.35
CA ALA A 18 18.38 -4.10 -4.43
C ALA A 18 17.03 -4.72 -4.03
N SER A 19 16.96 -5.27 -2.81
CA SER A 19 15.66 -5.49 -2.18
C SER A 19 15.06 -4.09 -1.98
N PRO A 20 13.82 -3.81 -2.43
CA PRO A 20 13.16 -2.54 -2.16
C PRO A 20 13.11 -2.34 -0.64
N GLY A 21 14.04 -1.57 -0.10
CA GLY A 21 14.22 -1.46 1.34
C GLY A 21 13.08 -0.68 2.02
N PRO A 22 13.07 -0.64 3.37
CA PRO A 22 12.06 0.05 4.20
C PRO A 22 11.80 1.51 3.80
N VAL A 23 12.79 2.15 3.17
CA VAL A 23 12.73 3.52 2.65
C VAL A 23 11.66 3.69 1.56
N HIS A 24 11.44 2.66 0.74
CA HIS A 24 10.41 2.68 -0.30
C HIS A 24 9.01 2.71 0.33
N ASN A 25 8.75 1.89 1.34
CA ASN A 25 7.43 1.80 1.98
C ASN A 25 7.11 3.03 2.81
N LEU A 26 8.11 3.63 3.46
CA LEU A 26 7.97 4.94 4.11
C LEU A 26 7.49 6.01 3.11
N THR A 27 8.15 6.09 1.96
CA THR A 27 7.85 7.10 0.92
C THR A 27 6.46 6.87 0.33
N THR A 28 6.15 5.64 -0.07
CA THR A 28 4.85 5.28 -0.65
C THR A 28 3.70 5.45 0.36
N THR A 29 3.92 5.14 1.64
CA THR A 29 2.93 5.37 2.70
C THR A 29 2.68 6.86 2.92
N LYS A 30 3.73 7.68 2.86
CA LYS A 30 3.60 9.15 2.94
C LYS A 30 2.78 9.69 1.77
N GLU A 31 3.10 9.29 0.54
CA GLU A 31 2.35 9.69 -0.66
C GLU A 31 0.87 9.26 -0.57
N LEU A 32 0.61 8.06 -0.04
CA LEU A 32 -0.75 7.58 0.18
C LEU A 32 -1.49 8.45 1.21
N ILE A 33 -0.86 8.83 2.32
CA ILE A 33 -1.48 9.71 3.32
C ILE A 33 -1.85 11.07 2.70
N GLU A 34 -0.96 11.65 1.90
CA GLU A 34 -1.18 12.92 1.22
C GLU A 34 -2.35 12.82 0.23
N GLU A 35 -2.38 11.77 -0.59
CA GLU A 35 -3.46 11.54 -1.55
C GLU A 35 -4.81 11.32 -0.85
N LEU A 36 -4.86 10.45 0.17
CA LEU A 36 -6.07 10.16 0.94
C LEU A 36 -6.59 11.40 1.67
N ALA A 37 -5.70 12.23 2.23
CA ALA A 37 -6.07 13.48 2.84
C ALA A 37 -6.66 14.45 1.80
N ASN A 38 -6.04 14.56 0.63
CA ASN A 38 -6.50 15.42 -0.46
C ASN A 38 -7.92 15.04 -0.93
N ILE A 39 -8.17 13.75 -1.20
CA ILE A 39 -9.48 13.32 -1.74
C ILE A 39 -10.60 13.29 -0.69
N THR A 40 -10.26 13.32 0.60
CA THR A 40 -11.27 13.38 1.69
C THR A 40 -11.49 14.78 2.22
N GLN A 41 -10.57 15.71 1.98
CA GLN A 41 -10.68 17.08 2.45
C GLN A 41 -11.91 17.75 1.81
N ASN A 42 -12.83 18.22 2.66
CA ASN A 42 -14.07 18.88 2.26
C ASN A 42 -15.03 18.04 1.39
N GLN A 43 -14.83 16.73 1.31
CA GLN A 43 -15.76 15.86 0.60
C GLN A 43 -16.79 15.25 1.56
N ALA A 44 -18.06 15.39 1.20
CA ALA A 44 -19.16 14.72 1.90
C ALA A 44 -19.34 13.28 1.42
N SER A 45 -19.10 13.02 0.12
CA SER A 45 -19.14 11.71 -0.51
C SER A 45 -18.04 11.58 -1.57
N LEU A 46 -17.63 10.34 -1.88
CA LEU A 46 -16.70 10.01 -2.95
C LEU A 46 -17.36 9.05 -3.94
N CYS A 47 -16.98 9.12 -5.21
CA CYS A 47 -17.46 8.22 -6.27
C CYS A 47 -19.00 8.11 -6.31
N ASN A 48 -19.71 9.25 -6.26
CA ASN A 48 -21.17 9.33 -6.21
C ASN A 48 -21.83 8.51 -5.09
N GLY A 49 -21.16 8.39 -3.93
CA GLY A 49 -21.68 7.61 -2.80
C GLY A 49 -21.63 6.10 -3.03
N SER A 50 -20.75 5.64 -3.92
CA SER A 50 -20.57 4.20 -4.17
C SER A 50 -20.27 3.45 -2.88
N MET A 51 -20.75 2.21 -2.81
CA MET A 51 -20.60 1.33 -1.67
C MET A 51 -19.58 0.23 -1.96
N VAL A 52 -18.73 -0.08 -0.99
CA VAL A 52 -17.64 -1.06 -1.07
C VAL A 52 -17.60 -1.92 0.18
N TRP A 53 -16.98 -3.10 0.09
CA TRP A 53 -16.83 -3.98 1.24
C TRP A 53 -16.01 -3.30 2.34
N SER A 54 -16.49 -3.38 3.58
CA SER A 54 -15.68 -2.94 4.72
C SER A 54 -14.44 -3.83 4.89
N VAL A 55 -13.37 -3.26 5.46
CA VAL A 55 -12.11 -3.97 5.68
C VAL A 55 -11.71 -3.85 7.15
N ASN A 56 -11.16 -4.93 7.71
CA ASN A 56 -10.65 -4.94 9.07
C ASN A 56 -9.27 -4.28 9.13
N ARG A 57 -8.96 -3.66 10.28
CA ARG A 57 -7.64 -3.08 10.55
C ARG A 57 -6.64 -4.18 10.92
N THR A 58 -6.17 -4.93 9.93
CA THR A 58 -5.15 -5.98 10.05
C THR A 58 -3.85 -5.58 9.34
N THR A 59 -2.80 -6.38 9.46
CA THR A 59 -1.51 -6.17 8.76
C THR A 59 -1.67 -6.10 7.24
N SER A 60 -2.65 -6.82 6.68
CA SER A 60 -2.97 -6.90 5.25
C SER A 60 -4.02 -5.89 4.76
N MET A 61 -4.21 -4.79 5.51
CA MET A 61 -5.27 -3.82 5.21
C MET A 61 -5.09 -3.13 3.85
N TYR A 62 -3.87 -2.94 3.35
CA TYR A 62 -3.63 -2.31 2.04
C TYR A 62 -4.15 -3.17 0.89
N CYS A 63 -3.88 -4.48 0.91
CA CYS A 63 -4.43 -5.43 -0.05
C CYS A 63 -5.95 -5.52 0.01
N ALA A 64 -6.52 -5.66 1.21
CA ALA A 64 -7.96 -5.76 1.38
C ALA A 64 -8.68 -4.49 0.92
N ALA A 65 -8.11 -3.31 1.19
CA ALA A 65 -8.63 -2.03 0.71
C ALA A 65 -8.56 -1.93 -0.82
N LEU A 66 -7.48 -2.40 -1.44
CA LEU A 66 -7.36 -2.44 -2.90
C LEU A 66 -8.45 -3.32 -3.51
N GLU A 67 -8.58 -4.56 -3.05
CA GLU A 67 -9.59 -5.50 -3.55
C GLU A 67 -11.00 -4.90 -3.42
N SER A 68 -11.32 -4.29 -2.28
CA SER A 68 -12.60 -3.62 -2.08
C SER A 68 -12.81 -2.43 -3.01
N LEU A 69 -11.79 -1.59 -3.23
CA LEU A 69 -11.88 -0.42 -4.12
C LEU A 69 -11.91 -0.80 -5.61
N THR A 70 -11.39 -1.95 -6.01
CA THR A 70 -11.41 -2.40 -7.42
C THR A 70 -12.83 -2.67 -7.95
N SER A 71 -13.81 -2.88 -7.06
CA SER A 71 -15.21 -3.04 -7.49
C SER A 71 -15.87 -1.71 -7.91
N VAL A 72 -15.24 -0.57 -7.66
CA VAL A 72 -15.75 0.75 -8.06
C VAL A 72 -15.19 1.11 -9.44
N SER A 73 -16.06 1.09 -10.45
CA SER A 73 -15.74 1.56 -11.80
C SER A 73 -16.04 3.06 -11.95
N ASN A 74 -15.44 3.70 -12.96
CA ASN A 74 -15.69 5.09 -13.36
C ASN A 74 -15.46 6.16 -12.26
N CYS A 75 -14.58 5.90 -11.29
CA CYS A 75 -14.18 6.89 -10.30
C CYS A 75 -12.70 7.24 -10.42
N SER A 76 -12.38 8.32 -11.14
CA SER A 76 -11.00 8.79 -11.32
C SER A 76 -10.34 9.26 -10.01
N ALA A 77 -11.14 9.76 -9.06
CA ALA A 77 -10.68 10.27 -7.77
C ALA A 77 -9.92 9.24 -6.93
N ILE A 78 -10.16 7.94 -7.13
CA ILE A 78 -9.48 6.87 -6.37
C ILE A 78 -8.40 6.15 -7.18
N HIS A 79 -8.17 6.52 -8.45
CA HIS A 79 -7.26 5.79 -9.33
C HIS A 79 -5.80 5.86 -8.84
N ARG A 80 -5.36 7.03 -8.36
CA ARG A 80 -4.02 7.19 -7.77
C ARG A 80 -3.90 6.40 -6.46
N THR A 81 -4.92 6.45 -5.61
CA THR A 81 -5.03 5.64 -4.39
C THR A 81 -4.87 4.15 -4.69
N GLN A 82 -5.60 3.61 -5.68
CA GLN A 82 -5.49 2.21 -6.10
C GLN A 82 -4.07 1.86 -6.58
N ARG A 83 -3.39 2.75 -7.29
CA ARG A 83 -2.00 2.55 -7.73
C ARG A 83 -1.04 2.46 -6.54
N LEU A 84 -1.13 3.38 -5.58
CA LEU A 84 -0.29 3.39 -4.37
C LEU A 84 -0.57 2.18 -3.47
N LEU A 85 -1.84 1.79 -3.35
CA LEU A 85 -2.23 0.58 -2.64
C LEU A 85 -1.67 -0.68 -3.31
N LYS A 86 -1.64 -0.73 -4.64
CA LYS A 86 -1.04 -1.86 -5.38
C LYS A 86 0.45 -2.03 -5.08
N SER A 87 1.21 -0.93 -4.97
CA SER A 87 2.63 -1.00 -4.59
C SER A 87 2.84 -1.47 -3.15
N LEU A 88 1.98 -1.05 -2.22
CA LEU A 88 2.07 -1.47 -0.81
C LEU A 88 1.60 -2.91 -0.60
N CYS A 89 0.55 -3.32 -1.31
CA CYS A 89 -0.02 -4.67 -1.22
C CYS A 89 0.93 -5.75 -1.77
N HIS A 90 1.73 -5.46 -2.79
CA HIS A 90 2.63 -6.48 -3.37
C HIS A 90 3.71 -6.96 -2.38
N GLN A 91 3.93 -6.21 -1.30
CA GLN A 91 4.91 -6.52 -0.25
C GLN A 91 4.27 -7.16 0.99
N ASP A 92 2.93 -7.08 1.12
CA ASP A 92 2.18 -7.82 2.14
C ASP A 92 2.17 -9.32 1.78
N THR A 93 3.08 -10.10 2.38
CA THR A 93 3.09 -11.57 2.27
C THR A 93 1.91 -12.25 2.98
N SER A 94 1.08 -11.47 3.67
CA SER A 94 -0.10 -11.95 4.39
C SER A 94 -1.34 -11.87 3.50
N ALA A 95 -1.87 -13.03 3.11
CA ALA A 95 -3.15 -13.12 2.41
C ALA A 95 -4.24 -12.41 3.24
N GLY A 96 -4.69 -11.25 2.76
CA GLY A 96 -5.61 -10.40 3.50
C GLY A 96 -7.00 -10.99 3.58
N GLN A 97 -7.49 -11.19 4.81
CA GLN A 97 -8.88 -11.57 5.06
C GLN A 97 -9.73 -10.30 5.01
N ILE A 98 -10.46 -10.09 3.92
CA ILE A 98 -11.56 -9.11 3.92
C ILE A 98 -12.48 -9.50 5.08
N SER A 99 -12.86 -8.53 5.93
CA SER A 99 -13.90 -8.76 6.94
C SER A 99 -15.06 -9.42 6.22
N SER A 100 -15.58 -10.54 6.74
CA SER A 100 -16.66 -11.31 6.14
C SER A 100 -17.59 -10.38 5.36
N LYS A 101 -17.78 -10.67 4.06
CA LYS A 101 -18.44 -9.81 3.04
C LYS A 101 -19.93 -9.61 3.37
N ASP A 102 -20.18 -9.06 4.55
CA ASP A 102 -21.46 -8.98 5.23
C ASP A 102 -21.85 -7.50 5.36
N THR A 103 -20.86 -6.59 5.44
CA THR A 103 -21.10 -5.15 5.56
C THR A 103 -20.43 -4.34 4.45
N LYS A 104 -21.24 -3.58 3.71
CA LYS A 104 -20.78 -2.54 2.78
C LYS A 104 -20.82 -1.17 3.45
N ILE A 105 -19.84 -0.33 3.14
CA ILE A 105 -19.73 1.05 3.59
C ILE A 105 -19.49 1.97 2.39
N GLU A 106 -19.75 3.26 2.54
CA GLU A 106 -19.42 4.21 1.49
C GLU A 106 -17.92 4.26 1.23
N VAL A 107 -17.53 4.50 -0.02
CA VAL A 107 -16.13 4.69 -0.42
C VAL A 107 -15.44 5.74 0.46
N ILE A 108 -16.11 6.85 0.76
CA ILE A 108 -15.51 7.90 1.61
C ILE A 108 -15.21 7.40 3.02
N GLN A 109 -16.04 6.52 3.57
CA GLN A 109 -15.82 5.95 4.90
C GLN A 109 -14.64 4.97 4.88
N LEU A 110 -14.51 4.15 3.83
CA LEU A 110 -13.35 3.28 3.64
C LEU A 110 -12.05 4.09 3.53
N VAL A 111 -12.06 5.15 2.72
CA VAL A 111 -10.90 6.03 2.50
C VAL A 111 -10.48 6.73 3.81
N LYS A 112 -11.43 7.21 4.63
CA LYS A 112 -11.16 7.78 5.97
C LYS A 112 -10.56 6.75 6.93
N ASN A 113 -11.09 5.53 6.93
CA ASN A 113 -10.55 4.43 7.73
C ASN A 113 -9.11 4.10 7.33
N LEU A 114 -8.84 4.05 6.02
CA LEU A 114 -7.52 3.81 5.46
C LEU A 114 -6.53 4.94 5.80
N LEU A 115 -6.95 6.20 5.72
CA LEU A 115 -6.12 7.34 6.13
C LEU A 115 -5.72 7.25 7.60
N THR A 116 -6.66 6.87 8.47
CA THR A 116 -6.40 6.68 9.91
C THR A 116 -5.37 5.56 10.14
N TYR A 117 -5.52 4.44 9.43
CA TYR A 117 -4.58 3.33 9.50
C TYR A 117 -3.18 3.72 9.00
N ALA A 118 -3.08 4.31 7.81
CA ALA A 118 -1.80 4.72 7.22
C ALA A 118 -1.05 5.72 8.11
N ARG A 119 -1.75 6.69 8.73
CA ARG A 119 -1.15 7.59 9.73
C ARG A 119 -0.64 6.85 10.95
N SER A 120 -1.34 5.82 11.42
CA SER A 120 -0.89 4.99 12.53
C SER A 120 0.38 4.22 12.16
N VAL A 121 0.40 3.57 10.99
CA VAL A 121 1.59 2.88 10.46
C VAL A 121 2.79 3.83 10.38
N PHE A 122 2.59 5.00 9.78
CA PHE A 122 3.64 6.00 9.62
C PHE A 122 4.20 6.51 10.95
N ARG A 123 3.34 6.73 11.96
CA ARG A 123 3.76 7.20 13.29
C ARG A 123 4.57 6.15 14.07
N HIS A 124 4.23 4.88 13.93
CA HIS A 124 4.88 3.80 14.68
C HIS A 124 6.05 3.16 13.92
N GLY A 125 6.23 3.48 12.63
CA GLY A 125 7.27 2.88 11.79
C GLY A 125 6.99 1.44 11.37
N ASN A 126 5.75 0.97 11.52
CA ASN A 126 5.33 -0.40 11.21
C ASN A 126 4.99 -0.56 9.72
N PHE A 127 5.96 -0.27 8.85
CA PHE A 127 5.77 -0.43 7.41
C PHE A 127 5.69 -1.91 7.03
N PRO A 128 4.79 -2.30 6.10
CA PRO A 128 4.75 -3.65 5.56
C PRO A 128 6.06 -4.02 4.86
#